data_AF-A0A1Y4NJF3-F1
#
_entry.id   AF-A0A1Y4NJF3-F1
#
_cell.length_a   1.000
_cell.length_b   1.000
_cell.length_c   1.000
_cell.angle_alpha   90.00
_cell.angle_beta   90.00
_cell.angle_gamma   90.00
#
_symmetry.space_group_name_H-M   'P 1'
#
loop_
_entity.id
_entity.type
_entity.pdbx_description
1 polymer ?
#
loop_
_entity_poly.entity_id
_entity_poly.type
_entity_poly.pdbx_seq_one_letter_code
_entity_poly.pdbx_strand_id
1 'polypeptide(L)'
;MSICDKARQGKRLMNQLITEGNLELAALVGLMYQTPICIADLTRMKKSNLKGNAVWTVAKKTGKPYVDICGHAYRVTKELRNLLLSINCDTDMIFTKSAAIYRKELKKYGLPFPLHEFRHEFIFYEYIRHRSKRRHKSRLTMIDVYLHEK
;
A
#
# COMPACT_ATOMS: atom_id res chain seq x y z
N MET A 1 14.92 12.44 -0.62
CA MET A 1 13.64 12.46 0.14
C MET A 1 13.53 11.18 0.94
N SER A 2 13.08 11.26 2.19
CA SER A 2 12.84 10.05 3.00
C SER A 2 11.51 9.37 2.60
N ILE A 3 11.37 8.08 2.90
CA ILE A 3 10.14 7.29 2.69
C ILE A 3 8.94 7.95 3.38
N CYS A 4 9.18 8.51 4.57
CA CYS A 4 8.18 9.26 5.33
C CYS A 4 7.68 10.49 4.56
N ASP A 5 8.55 11.16 3.80
CA ASP A 5 8.17 12.34 3.02
C ASP A 5 7.30 11.97 1.81
N LYS A 6 7.60 10.85 1.13
CA LYS A 6 6.75 10.34 0.04
C LYS A 6 5.39 9.89 0.54
N ALA A 7 5.32 9.14 1.65
CA ALA A 7 4.04 8.77 2.26
C ALA A 7 3.24 10.01 2.70
N ARG A 8 3.91 11.05 3.23
CA ARG A 8 3.27 12.34 3.54
C ARG A 8 2.72 13.04 2.30
N GLN A 9 3.47 13.05 1.20
CA GLN A 9 3.01 13.62 -0.07
C GLN A 9 1.83 12.84 -0.65
N GLY A 10 1.89 11.51 -0.63
CA GLY A 10 0.79 10.64 -1.03
C GLY A 10 -0.48 10.90 -0.21
N LYS A 11 -0.36 11.03 1.11
CA LYS A 11 -1.49 11.40 1.98
C LYS A 11 -2.05 12.79 1.68
N ARG A 12 -1.19 13.80 1.47
CA ARG A 12 -1.61 15.16 1.11
C ARG A 12 -2.39 15.17 -0.21
N LEU A 13 -1.87 14.46 -1.23
CA LEU A 13 -2.53 14.36 -2.51
C LEU A 13 -3.86 13.58 -2.41
N MET A 14 -3.92 12.48 -1.66
CA MET A 14 -5.18 11.77 -1.41
C MET A 14 -6.23 12.71 -0.83
N ASN A 15 -5.87 13.51 0.18
CA ASN A 15 -6.79 14.46 0.80
C ASN A 15 -7.21 15.57 -0.15
N GLN A 16 -6.29 16.12 -0.94
CA GLN A 16 -6.59 17.10 -1.97
C GLN A 16 -7.61 16.54 -2.98
N LEU A 17 -7.40 15.32 -3.46
CA LEU A 17 -8.30 14.66 -4.41
C LEU A 17 -9.68 14.38 -3.83
N ILE A 18 -9.78 14.07 -2.53
CA ILE A 18 -11.06 13.94 -1.83
C ILE A 18 -11.80 15.28 -1.85
N THR A 19 -11.12 16.39 -1.52
CA THR A 19 -11.69 17.74 -1.54
C THR A 19 -12.13 18.15 -2.95
N GLU A 20 -11.38 17.75 -3.99
CA GLU A 20 -11.74 17.95 -5.40
C GLU A 20 -12.89 17.05 -5.88
N GLY A 21 -13.38 16.12 -5.05
CA GLY A 21 -14.42 15.15 -5.40
C GLY A 21 -13.93 14.01 -6.29
N ASN A 22 -12.62 13.91 -6.57
CA ASN A 22 -12.04 12.86 -7.39
C ASN A 22 -11.72 11.60 -6.56
N LEU A 23 -12.79 10.95 -6.07
CA LEU A 23 -12.71 9.86 -5.10
C LEU A 23 -11.95 8.64 -5.63
N GLU A 24 -12.15 8.26 -6.88
CA GLU A 24 -11.40 7.14 -7.50
C GLU A 24 -9.90 7.41 -7.53
N LEU A 25 -9.48 8.61 -7.96
CA LEU A 25 -8.07 8.96 -8.00
C LEU A 25 -7.49 9.05 -6.60
N ALA A 26 -8.24 9.60 -5.63
CA ALA A 26 -7.86 9.62 -4.23
C ALA A 26 -7.62 8.22 -3.67
N ALA A 27 -8.56 7.30 -3.92
CA ALA A 27 -8.44 5.91 -3.50
C ALA A 27 -7.23 5.22 -4.11
N LEU A 28 -6.95 5.47 -5.40
CA LEU A 28 -5.79 4.92 -6.07
C LEU A 28 -4.47 5.41 -5.45
N VAL A 29 -4.35 6.72 -5.22
CA VAL A 29 -3.20 7.32 -4.53
C VAL A 29 -3.04 6.73 -3.13
N GLY A 30 -4.15 6.61 -2.40
CA GLY A 30 -4.23 5.95 -1.10
C GLY A 30 -3.60 4.56 -1.10
N LEU A 31 -4.02 3.71 -2.04
CA LEU A 31 -3.50 2.36 -2.16
C LEU A 31 -2.01 2.35 -2.52
N MET A 32 -1.57 3.26 -3.38
CA MET A 32 -0.18 3.30 -3.83
C MET A 32 0.80 3.69 -2.72
N TYR A 33 0.46 4.65 -1.85
CA TYR A 33 1.39 5.04 -0.77
C TYR A 33 1.30 4.11 0.45
N GLN A 34 0.21 3.35 0.60
CA GLN A 34 0.01 2.41 1.72
C GLN A 34 0.36 0.96 1.38
N THR A 35 0.46 0.60 0.10
CA THR A 35 0.72 -0.79 -0.32
C THR A 35 1.72 -0.85 -1.48
N PRO A 36 2.56 -1.90 -1.55
CA PRO A 36 3.48 -2.11 -2.66
C PRO A 36 2.84 -2.87 -3.83
N ILE A 37 1.55 -2.62 -4.09
CA ILE A 37 0.81 -3.24 -5.20
C ILE A 37 1.01 -2.37 -6.44
N CYS A 38 1.26 -2.98 -7.62
CA CYS A 38 1.43 -2.18 -8.83
C CYS A 38 0.08 -1.59 -9.29
N ILE A 39 0.13 -0.39 -9.90
CA ILE A 39 -1.08 0.29 -10.39
C ILE A 39 -1.95 -0.59 -11.30
N ALA A 40 -1.33 -1.44 -12.14
CA ALA A 40 -2.06 -2.29 -13.07
C ALA A 40 -2.91 -3.35 -12.35
N ASP A 41 -2.42 -3.85 -11.22
CA ASP A 41 -3.18 -4.77 -10.38
C ASP A 41 -4.16 -4.02 -9.48
N LEU A 42 -3.79 -2.83 -8.97
CA LEU A 42 -4.69 -1.97 -8.18
C LEU A 42 -5.96 -1.61 -8.95
N THR A 43 -5.84 -1.22 -10.22
CA THR A 43 -7.00 -0.85 -11.06
C THR A 43 -7.92 -2.03 -11.37
N ARG A 44 -7.50 -3.26 -11.08
CA ARG A 44 -8.31 -4.48 -11.23
C ARG A 44 -8.87 -4.97 -9.89
N MET A 45 -8.56 -4.27 -8.80
CA MET A 45 -9.01 -4.62 -7.47
C MET A 45 -10.52 -4.37 -7.35
N LYS A 46 -11.18 -5.28 -6.65
CA LYS A 46 -12.59 -5.26 -6.31
C LYS A 46 -12.79 -5.04 -4.81
N LYS A 47 -13.98 -4.65 -4.39
CA LYS A 47 -14.30 -4.50 -2.96
C LYS A 47 -14.21 -5.84 -2.23
N SER A 48 -14.55 -6.94 -2.89
CA SER A 48 -14.34 -8.32 -2.42
C SER A 48 -12.88 -8.68 -2.11
N ASN A 49 -11.91 -7.95 -2.66
CA ASN A 49 -10.50 -8.09 -2.27
C ASN A 49 -10.20 -7.50 -0.88
N LEU A 50 -11.09 -6.70 -0.29
CA LEU A 50 -10.92 -6.12 1.04
C LEU A 50 -11.46 -7.08 2.12
N LYS A 51 -10.54 -7.67 2.91
CA LYS A 51 -10.91 -8.47 4.09
C LYS A 51 -10.61 -7.66 5.34
N GLY A 52 -11.64 -6.98 5.85
CA GLY A 52 -11.45 -5.94 6.87
C GLY A 52 -10.55 -4.84 6.31
N ASN A 53 -9.43 -4.56 6.98
CA ASN A 53 -8.43 -3.58 6.52
C ASN A 53 -7.33 -4.21 5.64
N ALA A 54 -7.38 -5.53 5.38
CA ALA A 54 -6.37 -6.21 4.56
C ALA A 54 -6.78 -6.20 3.08
N VAL A 55 -5.80 -5.95 2.20
CA VAL A 55 -5.97 -5.93 0.75
C VAL A 55 -5.43 -7.24 0.17
N TRP A 56 -6.34 -8.12 -0.23
CA TRP A 56 -6.03 -9.42 -0.83
C TRP A 56 -6.05 -9.35 -2.35
N THR A 57 -4.89 -9.10 -2.93
CA THR A 57 -4.71 -9.04 -4.39
C THR A 57 -3.62 -10.00 -4.84
N VAL A 58 -3.74 -10.49 -6.07
CA VAL A 58 -2.75 -11.35 -6.73
C VAL A 58 -2.15 -10.61 -7.92
N ALA A 59 -0.83 -10.70 -8.08
CA ALA A 59 -0.14 -10.11 -9.22
C ALA A 59 -0.51 -10.83 -10.51
N LYS A 60 -1.05 -10.11 -11.50
CA LYS A 60 -1.49 -10.74 -12.77
C LYS A 60 -0.36 -11.48 -13.49
N LYS A 61 0.86 -10.92 -13.46
CA LYS A 61 2.01 -11.46 -14.19
C LYS A 61 2.51 -12.79 -13.59
N THR A 62 2.45 -12.95 -12.28
CA THR A 62 3.10 -14.07 -11.59
C THR A 62 2.12 -15.02 -10.91
N GLY A 63 0.84 -14.65 -10.77
CA GLY A 63 -0.14 -15.41 -9.99
C GLY A 63 0.15 -15.45 -8.48
N LYS A 64 1.17 -14.73 -8.00
CA LYS A 64 1.55 -14.72 -6.59
C LYS A 64 0.78 -13.64 -5.81
N PRO A 65 0.34 -13.93 -4.57
CA PRO A 65 -0.34 -12.94 -3.74
C PRO A 65 0.61 -11.80 -3.35
N TYR A 66 0.05 -10.61 -3.21
CA TYR A 66 0.74 -9.48 -2.60
C TYR A 66 0.72 -9.62 -1.09
N VAL A 67 1.85 -10.03 -0.53
CA VAL A 67 2.03 -10.23 0.91
C VAL A 67 3.29 -9.53 1.39
N ASP A 68 3.28 -9.10 2.65
CA ASP A 68 4.46 -8.65 3.36
C ASP A 68 5.49 -9.78 3.50
N ILE A 69 6.66 -9.43 4.00
CA ILE A 69 7.78 -10.35 4.22
C ILE A 69 7.49 -11.46 5.26
N CYS A 70 6.40 -11.36 6.01
CA CYS A 70 5.91 -12.38 6.93
C CYS A 70 4.79 -13.24 6.31
N GLY A 71 4.37 -12.97 5.08
CA GLY A 71 3.30 -13.69 4.39
C GLY A 71 1.88 -13.15 4.65
N HIS A 72 1.73 -11.99 5.28
CA HIS A 72 0.42 -11.37 5.51
C HIS A 72 0.03 -10.41 4.40
N ALA A 73 -1.25 -10.33 4.08
CA ALA A 73 -1.76 -9.30 3.17
C ALA A 73 -1.48 -7.89 3.71
N TYR A 74 -1.18 -6.95 2.80
CA TYR A 74 -0.94 -5.56 3.16
C TYR A 74 -2.21 -4.92 3.73
N ARG A 75 -2.03 -4.05 4.72
CA ARG A 75 -3.13 -3.39 5.42
C ARG A 75 -3.22 -1.92 5.04
N VAL A 76 -4.45 -1.43 4.89
CA VAL A 76 -4.76 -0.02 4.68
C VAL A 76 -5.42 0.60 5.91
N THR A 77 -5.42 1.93 5.97
CA THR A 77 -6.14 2.67 7.00
C THR A 77 -7.65 2.46 6.89
N LYS A 78 -8.37 2.60 8.02
CA LYS A 78 -9.84 2.57 8.05
C LYS A 78 -10.44 3.65 7.15
N GLU A 79 -9.82 4.83 7.13
CA GLU A 79 -10.17 5.95 6.25
C GLU A 79 -10.15 5.53 4.77
N LEU A 80 -9.02 4.98 4.30
CA LEU A 80 -8.90 4.53 2.92
C LEU A 80 -9.86 3.38 2.61
N ARG A 81 -10.04 2.43 3.54
CA ARG A 81 -11.03 1.35 3.37
C ARG A 81 -12.43 1.91 3.16
N ASN A 82 -12.85 2.87 3.98
CA ASN A 82 -14.18 3.45 3.87
C ASN A 82 -14.36 4.18 2.54
N LEU A 83 -13.33 4.92 2.10
CA LEU A 83 -13.30 5.55 0.78
C LEU A 83 -13.44 4.53 -0.36
N LEU A 84 -12.72 3.40 -0.29
CA LEU A 84 -12.82 2.33 -1.29
C LEU A 84 -14.22 1.72 -1.37
N LEU A 85 -14.90 1.58 -0.23
CA LEU A 85 -16.25 1.02 -0.16
C LEU A 85 -17.32 2.02 -0.63
N SER A 86 -17.10 3.33 -0.48
CA SER A 86 -18.04 4.37 -0.91
C SER A 86 -18.02 4.66 -2.41
N ILE A 87 -17.01 4.19 -3.14
CA ILE A 87 -16.90 4.38 -4.58
C ILE A 87 -17.73 3.33 -5.31
N ASN A 88 -18.45 3.74 -6.36
CA ASN A 88 -19.22 2.83 -7.22
C ASN A 88 -20.12 1.89 -6.41
N CYS A 89 -20.91 2.42 -5.47
CA CYS A 89 -21.64 1.70 -4.42
C CYS A 89 -22.33 0.41 -4.88
N ASP A 90 -22.97 0.45 -6.05
CA ASP A 90 -23.79 -0.65 -6.58
C ASP A 90 -22.98 -1.79 -7.20
N THR A 91 -21.66 -1.62 -7.32
CA THR A 91 -20.80 -2.61 -7.96
C THR A 91 -19.67 -3.05 -7.04
N ASP A 92 -19.15 -4.25 -7.30
CA ASP A 92 -17.92 -4.74 -6.65
C ASP A 92 -16.65 -4.06 -7.22
N MET A 93 -16.78 -3.27 -8.30
CA MET A 93 -15.67 -2.58 -8.92
C MET A 93 -15.35 -1.31 -8.14
N ILE A 94 -14.06 -1.08 -7.89
CA ILE A 94 -13.59 0.17 -7.28
C ILE A 94 -13.21 1.16 -8.37
N PHE A 95 -12.47 0.71 -9.37
CA PHE A 95 -11.92 1.56 -10.42
C PHE A 95 -12.63 1.33 -11.76
N THR A 96 -13.00 2.42 -12.43
CA THR A 96 -13.71 2.37 -13.71
C THR A 96 -12.79 2.54 -14.92
N LYS A 97 -11.60 3.10 -14.73
CA LYS A 97 -10.67 3.44 -15.81
C LYS A 97 -9.51 2.44 -15.89
N SER A 98 -8.84 2.41 -17.04
CA SER A 98 -7.62 1.63 -17.19
C SER A 98 -6.44 2.27 -16.46
N ALA A 99 -5.44 1.46 -16.07
CA ALA A 99 -4.21 1.97 -15.48
C ALA A 99 -3.48 3.02 -16.34
N ALA A 100 -3.62 2.96 -17.67
CA ALA A 100 -3.03 3.95 -18.57
C ALA A 100 -3.69 5.32 -18.41
N ILE A 101 -5.02 5.36 -18.23
CA ILE A 101 -5.77 6.60 -18.04
C ILE A 101 -5.40 7.22 -16.69
N TYR A 102 -5.43 6.44 -15.60
CA TYR A 102 -5.03 6.97 -14.29
C TYR A 102 -3.57 7.45 -14.26
N ARG A 103 -2.64 6.76 -14.95
CA ARG A 103 -1.26 7.26 -15.10
C ARG A 103 -1.23 8.65 -15.72
N LYS A 104 -2.03 8.88 -16.77
CA LYS A 104 -2.11 10.18 -17.44
C LYS A 104 -2.72 11.25 -16.52
N GLU A 105 -3.72 10.91 -15.73
CA GLU A 105 -4.33 11.82 -14.75
C GLU A 105 -3.35 12.18 -13.62
N LEU A 106 -2.65 11.20 -13.05
CA LEU A 106 -1.66 11.42 -11.99
C LEU A 106 -0.48 12.31 -12.43
N LYS A 107 -0.11 12.31 -13.73
CA LYS A 107 0.92 13.22 -14.26
C LYS A 107 0.56 14.69 -14.06
N LYS A 108 -0.73 15.05 -14.06
CA LYS A 108 -1.20 16.44 -13.88
C LYS A 108 -0.87 16.99 -12.49
N TYR A 109 -0.80 16.11 -11.49
CA TYR A 109 -0.55 16.47 -10.10
C TYR A 109 0.94 16.60 -9.78
N GLY A 110 1.81 16.61 -10.80
CA GLY A 110 3.25 16.83 -10.64
C GLY A 110 3.93 15.81 -9.74
N LEU A 111 3.32 14.64 -9.52
CA LEU A 111 3.89 13.59 -8.68
C LEU A 111 5.28 13.22 -9.24
N PRO A 112 6.38 13.49 -8.51
CA PRO A 112 7.73 13.29 -9.02
C PRO A 112 8.14 11.83 -9.12
N PHE A 113 7.28 10.89 -8.72
CA PHE A 113 7.68 9.51 -8.50
C PHE A 113 7.09 8.61 -9.59
N PRO A 114 7.93 7.92 -10.38
CA PRO A 114 7.51 6.71 -11.05
C PRO A 114 6.75 5.84 -10.05
N LEU A 115 5.58 5.34 -10.42
CA LEU A 115 4.71 4.52 -9.55
C LEU A 115 5.42 3.30 -8.92
N HIS A 116 6.54 2.89 -9.52
CA HIS A 116 7.44 1.87 -9.02
C HIS A 116 8.22 2.27 -7.76
N GLU A 117 8.44 3.56 -7.52
CA GLU A 117 9.19 4.06 -6.37
C GLU A 117 8.44 3.88 -5.05
N PHE A 118 7.13 4.17 -5.00
CA PHE A 118 6.32 3.91 -3.80
C PHE A 118 6.40 2.43 -3.39
N ARG A 119 6.27 1.55 -4.39
CA ARG A 119 6.40 0.11 -4.20
C ARG A 119 7.81 -0.29 -3.74
N HIS A 120 8.84 0.24 -4.37
CA HIS A 120 10.23 -0.09 -4.04
C HIS A 120 10.59 0.37 -2.62
N GLU A 121 10.23 1.61 -2.27
CA GLU A 121 10.48 2.15 -0.93
C GLU A 121 9.70 1.42 0.14
N PHE A 122 8.44 1.07 -0.10
CA PHE A 122 7.65 0.30 0.85
C PHE A 122 8.29 -1.08 1.12
N ILE A 123 8.70 -1.79 0.07
CA ILE A 123 9.40 -3.08 0.20
C ILE A 123 10.72 -2.91 0.97
N PHE A 124 11.51 -1.89 0.63
CA PHE A 124 12.78 -1.60 1.29
C PHE A 124 12.59 -1.25 2.78
N TYR A 125 11.58 -0.45 3.11
CA TYR A 125 11.24 -0.09 4.48
C TYR A 125 10.83 -1.31 5.31
N GLU A 126 9.92 -2.14 4.78
CA GLU A 126 9.50 -3.37 5.46
C GLU A 126 10.69 -4.31 5.66
N TYR A 127 11.57 -4.45 4.66
CA TYR A 127 12.81 -5.21 4.78
C TYR A 127 13.69 -4.71 5.94
N ILE A 128 13.96 -3.40 6.02
CA ILE A 128 14.73 -2.79 7.12
C ILE A 128 14.04 -3.04 8.46
N ARG A 129 12.74 -2.73 8.55
CA ARG A 129 11.95 -2.85 9.78
C ARG A 129 12.00 -4.26 10.35
N HIS A 130 11.85 -5.27 9.51
CA HIS A 130 11.91 -6.66 9.94
C HIS A 130 13.33 -7.13 10.24
N ARG A 131 14.34 -6.69 9.48
CA ARG A 131 15.75 -6.96 9.83
C ARG A 131 16.11 -6.38 11.20
N SER A 132 15.64 -5.16 11.51
CA SER A 132 15.81 -4.53 12.82
C SER A 132 15.06 -5.29 13.92
N LYS A 133 13.81 -5.73 13.67
CA LYS A 133 13.07 -6.58 14.61
C LYS A 133 13.76 -7.92 14.86
N ARG A 134 14.31 -8.58 13.83
CA ARG A 134 15.09 -9.81 14.00
C ARG A 134 16.36 -9.58 14.79
N ARG A 135 17.08 -8.48 14.56
CA ARG A 135 18.27 -8.10 15.35
C ARG A 135 17.94 -7.79 16.81
N HIS A 136 16.81 -7.16 17.06
CA HIS A 136 16.33 -6.92 18.42
C HIS A 136 15.89 -8.24 19.09
N LYS A 137 15.24 -9.13 18.35
CA LYS A 137 14.85 -10.46 18.83
C LYS A 137 16.07 -11.35 19.08
N SER A 138 17.12 -11.28 18.25
CA SER A 138 18.38 -12.00 18.46
C SER A 138 19.22 -11.47 19.62
N ARG A 139 19.08 -10.17 19.95
CA ARG A 139 19.66 -9.60 21.18
C ARG A 139 18.90 -10.02 22.44
N LEU A 140 17.58 -10.16 22.36
CA LEU A 140 16.76 -10.71 23.45
C LEU A 140 17.06 -12.20 23.67
N THR A 141 17.20 -12.99 22.61
CA THR A 141 17.57 -14.41 22.76
C THR A 141 19.01 -14.64 23.24
N MET A 142 19.93 -13.68 23.10
CA MET A 142 21.25 -13.78 23.75
C MET A 142 21.21 -13.39 25.23
N ILE A 143 20.34 -12.46 25.64
CA ILE A 143 20.20 -12.08 27.05
C ILE A 143 19.48 -13.19 27.83
N ASP A 144 18.52 -13.91 27.22
CA ASP A 144 17.83 -15.03 27.85
C ASP A 144 18.69 -16.31 27.96
N VAL A 145 19.72 -16.49 27.12
CA VAL A 145 20.65 -17.64 27.21
C VAL A 145 21.69 -17.45 28.31
N TYR A 146 22.07 -16.21 28.66
CA TYR A 146 23.02 -15.93 29.75
C TYR A 146 22.38 -15.77 31.14
N LEU A 147 21.05 -15.81 31.25
CA LEU A 147 20.34 -15.78 32.54
C LEU A 147 19.90 -17.16 33.05
N HIS A 148 20.18 -18.23 32.30
CA HIS A 148 19.83 -19.60 32.66
C HIS A 148 21.00 -20.59 32.82
N GLU A 149 22.25 -20.14 32.67
CA GLU A 149 23.41 -20.89 33.14
C GLU A 149 23.75 -20.45 34.57
N LYS A 150 23.13 -21.12 35.54
CA LYS A 150 23.61 -21.25 36.92
C LYS A 150 24.20 -22.63 37.09
#